data_AF-A0A933AUD4-F1
#
_entry.id   AF-A0A933AUD4-F1
#
_cell.length_a   1.000
_cell.length_b   1.000
_cell.length_c   1.000
_cell.angle_alpha   90.00
_cell.angle_beta   90.00
_cell.angle_gamma   90.00
#
_symmetry.space_group_name_H-M   'P 1'
#
loop_
_entity.id
_entity.type
_entity.pdbx_description
1 polymer ?
#
loop_
_entity_poly.entity_id
_entity_poly.type
_entity_poly.pdbx_seq_one_letter_code
_entity_poly.pdbx_strand_id
1 'polypeptide(L)'
;MARQFPVEWRYAPPPGKTAITQLPAYTVFVHVVRQDGTLVAQHDGPPAGGYAPTSGWTPGQAIYDYHPIALPPNVPAGVHLVRVGLYELASGKRVPVVDASGQEIGDSVTLDTGAVRR
;
A
#
# COMPACT_ATOMS: atom_id res chain seq x y z
N MET A 1 -0.81 21.61 -0.06
CA MET A 1 -0.40 20.97 -1.33
C MET A 1 -0.57 19.47 -1.15
N ALA A 2 -1.32 18.79 -2.03
CA ALA A 2 -1.43 17.34 -2.05
C ALA A 2 -0.31 16.76 -2.93
N ARG A 3 0.32 15.67 -2.48
CA ARG A 3 1.24 14.88 -3.31
C ARG A 3 0.57 13.56 -3.69
N GLN A 4 0.81 13.11 -4.92
CA GLN A 4 0.39 11.81 -5.42
C GLN A 4 1.59 10.85 -5.41
N PHE A 5 1.36 9.60 -5.00
CA PHE A 5 2.35 8.54 -5.03
C PHE A 5 1.79 7.41 -5.91
N PRO A 6 2.38 7.12 -7.08
CA PRO A 6 1.92 6.01 -7.90
C PRO A 6 2.34 4.69 -7.24
N VAL A 7 1.38 3.79 -7.05
CA VAL A 7 1.63 2.41 -6.61
C VAL A 7 1.24 1.46 -7.73
N GLU A 8 2.13 0.52 -8.05
CA GLU A 8 1.84 -0.61 -8.93
C GLU A 8 1.66 -1.86 -8.08
N TRP A 9 0.49 -2.49 -8.20
CA TRP A 9 0.19 -3.75 -7.52
C TRP A 9 0.39 -4.94 -8.46
N ARG A 10 0.97 -6.02 -7.92
CA ARG A 10 1.03 -7.33 -8.59
C ARG A 10 0.53 -8.40 -7.64
N TYR A 11 -0.55 -9.06 -8.02
CA TYR A 11 -1.05 -10.21 -7.27
C TYR A 11 -0.28 -11.48 -7.64
N ALA A 12 0.21 -12.19 -6.62
CA ALA A 12 0.74 -13.54 -6.72
C ALA A 12 -0.11 -14.48 -5.84
N PRO A 13 -0.65 -15.59 -6.37
CA PRO A 13 -1.37 -16.54 -5.56
C PRO A 13 -0.44 -17.29 -4.59
N PRO A 14 -0.94 -17.73 -3.42
CA PRO A 14 -0.16 -18.55 -2.51
C PRO A 14 0.38 -19.81 -3.19
N PRO A 15 1.59 -20.29 -2.83
CA PRO A 15 2.14 -21.53 -3.39
C PRO A 15 1.14 -22.70 -3.28
N GLY A 16 0.89 -23.39 -4.40
CA GLY A 16 -0.02 -24.54 -4.45
C GLY A 16 -1.52 -24.21 -4.56
N LYS A 17 -1.91 -22.94 -4.67
CA LYS A 17 -3.29 -22.52 -4.97
C LYS A 17 -3.35 -21.88 -6.35
N THR A 18 -4.09 -22.49 -7.28
CA THR A 18 -4.20 -22.03 -8.68
C THR A 18 -5.14 -20.84 -8.87
N ALA A 19 -5.99 -20.55 -7.88
CA ALA A 19 -6.80 -19.34 -7.78
C ALA A 19 -7.43 -19.29 -6.38
N ILE A 20 -7.53 -18.10 -5.79
CA ILE A 20 -8.54 -17.86 -4.75
C ILE A 20 -9.78 -17.34 -5.48
N THR A 21 -10.89 -18.05 -5.30
CA THR A 21 -12.15 -17.83 -6.02
C THR A 21 -12.77 -16.46 -5.74
N GLN A 22 -12.33 -15.78 -4.66
CA GLN A 22 -12.66 -14.39 -4.37
C GLN A 22 -11.64 -13.82 -3.35
N LEU A 23 -10.89 -12.78 -3.71
CA LEU A 23 -10.11 -12.02 -2.74
C LEU A 23 -11.09 -11.24 -1.82
N PRO A 24 -10.83 -11.16 -0.50
CA PRO A 24 -11.54 -10.23 0.38
C PRO A 24 -11.49 -8.80 -0.14
N ALA A 25 -12.44 -7.97 0.30
CA ALA A 25 -12.37 -6.54 0.09
C ALA A 25 -11.21 -5.97 0.92
N TYR A 26 -10.10 -5.70 0.24
CA TYR A 26 -8.94 -5.09 0.87
C TYR A 26 -8.98 -3.57 0.72
N THR A 27 -8.45 -2.90 1.73
CA THR A 27 -8.17 -1.47 1.72
C THR A 27 -6.67 -1.27 1.65
N VAL A 28 -6.24 -0.38 0.77
CA VAL A 28 -4.85 0.09 0.71
C VAL A 28 -4.67 1.16 1.77
N PHE A 29 -3.60 1.06 2.54
CA PHE A 29 -3.11 2.18 3.35
C PHE A 29 -1.82 2.71 2.74
N VAL A 30 -1.68 4.03 2.75
CA VAL A 30 -0.45 4.73 2.41
C VAL A 30 -0.12 5.66 3.58
N HIS A 31 0.97 5.35 4.28
CA HIS A 31 1.44 6.11 5.43
C HIS A 31 2.71 6.89 5.07
N VAL A 32 2.72 8.18 5.37
CA VAL A 32 3.95 8.98 5.43
C VAL A 32 4.45 8.92 6.86
N VAL A 33 5.65 8.39 7.06
CA VAL A 33 6.27 8.24 8.38
C VAL A 33 7.64 8.91 8.41
N ARG A 34 8.10 9.29 9.60
CA ARG A 34 9.50 9.68 9.82
C ARG A 34 10.40 8.45 9.87
N GLN A 35 11.71 8.66 9.86
CA GLN A 35 12.70 7.58 9.98
C GLN A 35 12.56 6.76 11.28
N ASP A 36 12.08 7.38 12.35
CA ASP A 36 11.79 6.71 13.63
C ASP A 36 10.46 5.93 13.62
N GLY A 37 9.71 5.96 12.51
CA GLY A 37 8.41 5.30 12.36
C GLY A 37 7.21 6.15 12.79
N THR A 38 7.42 7.39 13.26
CA THR A 38 6.32 8.29 13.66
C THR A 38 5.44 8.61 12.45
N LEU A 39 4.14 8.36 12.56
CA LEU A 39 3.16 8.71 11.52
C LEU A 39 3.03 10.23 11.38
N VAL A 40 3.09 10.71 10.14
CA VAL A 40 2.98 12.13 9.79
C VAL A 40 1.67 12.43 9.07
N ALA A 41 1.30 11.58 8.12
CA ALA A 41 0.06 11.66 7.38
C ALA A 41 -0.29 10.26 6.85
N GLN A 42 -1.55 10.04 6.51
CA GLN A 42 -2.00 8.79 5.93
C GLN A 42 -3.16 9.00 4.96
N HIS A 43 -3.38 8.00 4.13
CA HIS A 43 -4.60 7.83 3.36
C HIS A 43 -4.93 6.34 3.28
N ASP A 44 -6.17 5.99 3.60
CA ASP A 44 -6.70 4.64 3.53
C ASP A 44 -7.89 4.63 2.58
N GLY A 45 -7.91 3.71 1.62
CA GLY A 45 -9.00 3.63 0.66
C GLY A 45 -8.98 2.36 -0.18
N PRO A 46 -10.10 2.05 -0.85
CA PRO A 46 -10.15 0.92 -1.76
C PRO A 46 -9.18 1.14 -2.93
N PRO A 47 -8.63 0.06 -3.51
CA PRO A 47 -7.72 0.20 -4.64
C PRO A 47 -8.37 0.90 -5.84
N ALA A 48 -7.58 1.74 -6.51
CA ALA A 48 -8.00 2.61 -7.61
C ALA A 48 -9.26 3.41 -7.28
N GLY A 49 -9.41 3.87 -6.03
CA GLY A 49 -10.60 4.60 -5.58
C GLY A 49 -11.89 3.78 -5.63
N GLY A 50 -11.81 2.44 -5.66
CA GLY A 50 -12.94 1.53 -5.75
C GLY A 50 -13.28 1.08 -7.17
N TYR A 51 -12.59 1.59 -8.19
CA TYR A 51 -12.82 1.18 -9.59
C TYR A 51 -12.15 -0.15 -9.95
N ALA A 52 -11.23 -0.64 -9.13
CA ALA A 52 -10.57 -1.93 -9.31
C ALA A 52 -10.57 -2.74 -8.00
N PRO A 53 -11.73 -3.22 -7.53
CA PRO A 53 -11.80 -4.01 -6.30
C PRO A 53 -10.92 -5.26 -6.39
N THR A 54 -10.23 -5.59 -5.31
CA THR A 54 -9.29 -6.73 -5.24
C THR A 54 -9.93 -8.06 -5.63
N SER A 55 -11.22 -8.23 -5.38
CA SER A 55 -11.99 -9.42 -5.79
C SER A 55 -11.98 -9.69 -7.30
N GLY A 56 -11.70 -8.69 -8.13
CA GLY A 56 -11.65 -8.80 -9.59
C GLY A 56 -10.24 -8.86 -10.18
N TRP A 57 -9.19 -8.88 -9.36
CA TRP A 57 -7.81 -8.88 -9.85
C TRP A 57 -7.44 -10.23 -10.43
N THR A 58 -6.73 -10.21 -11.56
CA THR A 58 -6.13 -11.42 -12.15
C THR A 58 -4.63 -11.48 -11.86
N PRO A 59 -4.02 -12.68 -11.71
CA PRO A 59 -2.57 -12.79 -11.53
C PRO A 59 -1.79 -12.06 -12.62
N GLY A 60 -0.80 -11.27 -12.21
CA GLY A 60 0.04 -10.49 -13.13
C GLY A 60 -0.60 -9.20 -13.69
N GLN A 61 -1.86 -8.92 -13.38
CA GLN A 61 -2.50 -7.64 -13.74
C GLN A 61 -1.85 -6.48 -13.00
N ALA A 62 -1.46 -5.45 -13.74
CA ALA A 62 -1.03 -4.17 -13.17
C ALA A 62 -2.24 -3.26 -12.95
N ILE A 63 -2.38 -2.73 -11.74
CA ILE A 63 -3.38 -1.72 -11.37
C ILE A 63 -2.65 -0.43 -11.02
N TYR A 64 -3.01 0.66 -11.70
CA TYR A 64 -2.55 2.00 -11.33
C TYR A 64 -3.43 2.56 -10.22
N ASP A 65 -2.82 2.88 -9.10
CA ASP A 65 -3.53 3.32 -7.90
C ASP A 65 -3.03 4.69 -7.40
N TYR A 66 -3.98 5.56 -7.08
CA TYR A 66 -3.71 6.93 -6.66
C TYR A 66 -4.26 7.18 -5.26
N HIS A 67 -3.36 7.46 -4.32
CA HIS A 67 -3.71 7.83 -2.95
C HIS A 67 -3.27 9.27 -2.65
N PRO A 68 -4.20 10.23 -2.56
CA PRO A 68 -3.87 11.60 -2.22
C PRO A 68 -3.52 11.72 -0.74
N ILE A 69 -2.33 12.24 -0.43
CA ILE A 69 -1.93 12.50 0.96
C ILE A 69 -1.87 14.00 1.22
N ALA A 70 -2.72 14.43 2.16
CA ALA A 70 -2.69 15.78 2.71
C ALA A 70 -1.62 15.86 3.82
N LEU A 71 -0.51 16.54 3.52
CA LEU A 71 0.52 16.81 4.51
C LEU A 71 0.11 17.98 5.40
N PRO A 72 0.28 17.89 6.74
CA PRO A 72 0.03 19.02 7.62
C PRO A 72 0.97 20.20 7.33
N PRO A 73 0.56 21.45 7.57
CA PRO A 73 1.38 22.63 7.23
C PRO A 73 2.72 22.67 7.97
N ASN A 74 2.77 22.05 9.15
CA ASN A 74 3.89 21.97 10.06
C ASN A 74 4.60 20.59 10.02
N VAL A 75 4.59 19.88 8.88
CA VAL A 75 5.46 18.71 8.71
C VAL A 75 6.91 19.12 8.99
N PRO A 76 7.58 18.50 9.98
CA PRO A 76 8.97 18.82 10.28
C PRO A 76 9.87 18.61 9.08
N ALA A 77 10.97 19.35 9.00
CA ALA A 77 12.00 19.07 8.00
C ALA A 77 12.65 17.71 8.30
N GLY A 78 13.01 16.97 7.25
CA GLY A 78 13.70 15.69 7.38
C GLY A 78 13.25 14.67 6.33
N VAL A 79 13.85 13.48 6.41
CA VAL A 79 13.49 12.36 5.54
C VAL A 79 12.18 11.75 6.02
N HIS A 80 11.24 11.65 5.09
CA HIS A 80 9.97 10.97 5.28
C HIS A 80 9.95 9.75 4.38
N LEU A 81 9.52 8.63 4.93
CA LEU A 81 9.36 7.37 4.23
C LEU A 81 7.88 7.17 3.91
N VAL A 82 7.58 6.56 2.77
CA VAL A 82 6.22 6.16 2.43
C VAL A 82 6.10 4.66 2.62
N ARG A 83 5.15 4.23 3.44
CA ARG A 83 4.82 2.81 3.65
C ARG A 83 3.48 2.51 3.03
N VAL A 84 3.42 1.43 2.26
CA VAL A 84 2.21 1.00 1.56
C VAL A 84 1.92 -0.45 1.93
N GLY A 85 0.65 -0.77 2.16
CA GLY A 85 0.24 -2.15 2.37
C GLY A 85 -1.27 -2.32 2.23
N LEU A 86 -1.73 -3.53 2.50
CA LEU A 86 -3.15 -3.91 2.43
C LEU A 86 -3.63 -4.39 3.79
N TYR A 87 -4.90 -4.16 4.08
CA TYR A 87 -5.59 -4.82 5.19
C TYR A 87 -7.00 -5.22 4.79
N GLU A 88 -7.50 -6.29 5.39
CA GLU A 88 -8.89 -6.73 5.19
C GLU A 88 -9.83 -5.77 5.92
N LEU A 89 -10.73 -5.13 5.17
CA LEU A 89 -11.59 -4.08 5.73
C LEU A 89 -12.47 -4.59 6.89
N ALA A 90 -12.94 -5.85 6.81
CA ALA A 90 -13.83 -6.43 7.80
C ALA A 90 -13.15 -6.74 9.14
N SER A 91 -11.87 -7.15 9.12
CA SER A 91 -11.15 -7.61 10.31
C SER A 91 -10.07 -6.63 10.78
N GLY A 92 -9.65 -5.69 9.94
CA GLY A 92 -8.48 -4.85 10.18
C GLY A 92 -7.14 -5.60 10.03
N LYS A 93 -7.16 -6.89 9.70
CA LYS A 93 -5.95 -7.70 9.62
C LYS A 93 -5.10 -7.28 8.43
N ARG A 94 -3.84 -6.95 8.70
CA ARG A 94 -2.84 -6.64 7.68
C ARG A 94 -2.52 -7.87 6.83
N VAL A 95 -2.34 -7.66 5.53
CA VAL A 95 -1.95 -8.70 4.58
C VAL A 95 -0.42 -8.81 4.57
N PRO A 96 0.15 -10.01 4.75
CA PRO A 96 1.59 -10.21 4.64
C PRO A 96 2.10 -9.84 3.24
N VAL A 97 3.27 -9.19 3.21
CA VAL A 97 4.08 -9.01 2.01
C VAL A 97 5.04 -10.18 1.93
N VAL A 98 5.07 -10.85 0.78
CA VAL A 98 6.01 -11.93 0.49
C VAL A 98 7.01 -11.48 -0.58
N ASP A 99 8.24 -11.94 -0.47
CA ASP A 99 9.24 -11.76 -1.52
C ASP A 99 9.09 -12.79 -2.66
N ALA A 100 9.99 -12.73 -3.65
CA ALA A 100 9.98 -13.62 -4.80
C ALA A 100 10.23 -15.10 -4.44
N SER A 101 10.81 -15.40 -3.27
CA SER A 101 11.00 -16.75 -2.77
C SER A 101 9.78 -17.29 -2.00
N GLY A 102 8.78 -16.44 -1.75
CA GLY A 102 7.60 -16.74 -0.95
C GLY A 102 7.81 -16.55 0.55
N GLN A 103 8.93 -15.95 0.97
CA GLN A 103 9.17 -15.62 2.37
C GLN A 103 8.40 -14.35 2.76
N GLU A 104 7.69 -14.38 3.89
CA GLU A 104 7.07 -13.19 4.46
C GLU A 104 8.15 -12.20 4.94
N ILE A 105 8.09 -10.97 4.47
CA ILE A 105 9.07 -9.90 4.75
C ILE A 105 8.46 -8.72 5.54
N GLY A 106 7.17 -8.80 5.88
CA GLY A 106 6.47 -7.78 6.64
C GLY A 106 5.00 -7.69 6.25
N ASP A 107 4.37 -6.57 6.57
CA ASP A 107 2.97 -6.29 6.25
C ASP A 107 2.79 -5.01 5.39
N SER A 108 3.91 -4.42 5.01
CA SER A 108 4.01 -3.22 4.19
C SER A 108 5.35 -3.17 3.47
N VAL A 109 5.39 -2.44 2.36
CA VAL A 109 6.61 -2.08 1.64
C VAL A 109 6.90 -0.61 1.90
N THR A 110 8.15 -0.29 2.21
CA THR A 110 8.61 1.10 2.24
C THR A 110 9.06 1.49 0.84
N LEU A 111 8.40 2.46 0.24
CA LEU A 111 8.82 3.08 -1.01
C LEU A 111 9.93 4.07 -0.69
N ASP A 112 11.11 3.85 -1.27
CA ASP A 112 12.14 4.87 -1.28
C ASP A 112 11.70 5.97 -2.24
N THR A 113 11.17 7.07 -1.69
CA THR A 113 10.60 8.15 -2.51
C THR A 113 11.65 9.10 -3.06
N GLY A 114 12.94 8.88 -2.75
CA GLY A 114 13.93 9.95 -2.82
C GLY A 114 13.57 11.05 -1.82
N ALA A 115 14.56 11.73 -1.25
CA ALA A 115 14.30 12.73 -0.21
C ALA A 115 13.16 13.70 -0.61
N VAL A 116 12.07 13.72 0.18
CA VAL A 116 11.04 14.76 0.08
C VAL A 116 11.70 16.09 0.44
N ARG A 117 12.27 16.78 -0.56
CA ARG A 117 12.83 18.11 -0.40
C ARG A 117 11.72 19.13 -0.70
N ARG A 118 11.57 20.10 0.21
CA ARG A 118 10.78 21.31 -0.04
C ARG A 118 11.44 22.13 -1.14
#